data_AF-A0A2H1E6W7-F1
#
_entry.id   AF-A0A2H1E6W7-F1
#
_cell.length_a   1.000
_cell.length_b   1.000
_cell.length_c   1.000
_cell.angle_alpha   90.00
_cell.angle_beta   90.00
_cell.angle_gamma   90.00
#
_symmetry.space_group_name_H-M   'P 1'
#
loop_
_entity.id
_entity.type
_entity.pdbx_description
1 polymer ?
#
loop_
_entity_poly.entity_id
_entity_poly.type
_entity_poly.pdbx_seq_one_letter_code
_entity_poly.pdbx_strand_id
1 'polypeptide(L)'
;MKTKEEIIVIVKNYLKERKREYSTIDEEKIIYKENEKIIYGKHNEEYKNTFIVSYEKEGYLNPKVYFVVVDAEKGGVLYTMSEHGFVEDRESDMTDL
;
A
#
# COMPACT_ATOMS: atom_id res chain seq x y z
N MET A 1 17.86 0.35 4.41
CA MET A 1 16.59 -0.35 4.67
C MET A 1 15.90 0.25 5.88
N LYS A 2 14.59 0.51 5.77
CA LYS A 2 13.69 1.00 6.82
C LYS A 2 13.28 -0.14 7.76
N THR A 3 12.94 0.21 9.00
CA THR A 3 12.35 -0.70 9.99
C THR A 3 10.85 -0.89 9.77
N LYS A 4 10.27 -1.95 10.34
CA LYS A 4 8.82 -2.21 10.26
C LYS A 4 8.02 -1.06 10.89
N GLU A 5 8.50 -0.52 12.00
CA GLU A 5 7.91 0.60 12.73
C GLU A 5 7.88 1.87 11.87
N GLU A 6 8.99 2.19 11.19
CA GLU A 6 9.04 3.32 10.25
C GLU A 6 8.07 3.13 9.09
N ILE A 7 7.94 1.91 8.56
CA ILE A 7 7.02 1.59 7.46
C ILE A 7 5.56 1.76 7.89
N ILE A 8 5.19 1.36 9.11
CA ILE A 8 3.84 1.59 9.64
C ILE A 8 3.52 3.10 9.67
N VAL A 9 4.46 3.92 10.16
CA VAL A 9 4.27 5.38 10.21
C VAL A 9 4.10 5.96 8.81
N ILE A 10 4.92 5.51 7.85
CA ILE A 10 4.81 5.91 6.44
C ILE A 10 3.44 5.55 5.88
N VAL A 11 2.96 4.32 6.09
CA VAL A 11 1.66 3.87 5.58
C VAL A 11 0.51 4.64 6.22
N LYS A 12 0.53 4.86 7.54
CA LYS A 12 -0.48 5.68 8.24
C LYS A 12 -0.57 7.09 7.67
N ASN A 13 0.58 7.74 7.46
CA ASN A 13 0.63 9.08 6.87
C ASN A 13 0.12 9.09 5.44
N TYR A 14 0.56 8.12 4.62
CA TYR A 14 0.11 7.99 3.24
C TYR A 14 -1.40 7.79 3.12
N LEU A 15 -2.00 6.90 3.93
CA LEU A 15 -3.45 6.69 3.93
C LEU A 15 -4.20 7.96 4.33
N LYS A 16 -3.69 8.69 5.33
CA LYS A 16 -4.23 9.99 5.75
C LYS A 16 -4.15 11.04 4.65
N GLU A 17 -3.01 11.18 3.99
CA GLU A 17 -2.80 12.13 2.87
C GLU A 17 -3.72 11.84 1.68
N ARG A 18 -3.94 10.55 1.40
CA ARG A 18 -4.86 10.08 0.37
C ARG A 18 -6.33 10.11 0.79
N LYS A 19 -6.63 10.53 2.04
CA LYS A 19 -7.98 10.51 2.63
C LYS A 19 -8.65 9.13 2.54
N ARG A 20 -7.86 8.06 2.68
CA ARG A 20 -8.34 6.68 2.66
C ARG A 20 -8.77 6.26 4.05
N GLU A 21 -10.05 5.94 4.17
CA GLU A 21 -10.61 5.37 5.38
C GLU A 21 -10.17 3.91 5.54
N TYR A 22 -9.79 3.57 6.77
CA TYR A 22 -9.44 2.23 7.19
C TYR A 22 -9.92 2.01 8.64
N SER A 23 -10.32 0.78 8.97
CA SER A 23 -10.68 0.38 10.32
C SER A 23 -9.45 -0.06 11.11
N THR A 24 -8.55 -0.81 10.46
CA THR A 24 -7.37 -1.43 11.10
C THR A 24 -6.19 -1.47 10.14
N ILE A 25 -4.97 -1.38 10.69
CA ILE A 25 -3.73 -1.76 10.00
C ILE A 25 -3.14 -2.95 10.77
N ASP A 26 -2.77 -4.01 10.06
CA ASP A 26 -2.10 -5.15 10.68
C ASP A 26 -0.61 -4.82 10.86
N GLU A 27 -0.26 -4.36 12.06
CA GLU A 27 1.12 -3.98 12.42
C GLU A 27 2.03 -5.19 12.67
N GLU A 28 1.46 -6.38 12.91
CA GLU A 28 2.23 -7.59 13.20
C GLU A 28 2.62 -8.34 11.91
N LYS A 29 1.75 -8.33 10.89
CA LYS A 29 1.94 -9.06 9.63
C LYS A 29 2.49 -8.21 8.48
N ILE A 30 3.59 -7.53 8.75
CA ILE A 30 4.35 -6.85 7.69
C ILE A 30 5.27 -7.86 6.99
N ILE A 31 5.02 -8.06 5.70
CA ILE A 31 5.79 -8.99 4.86
C ILE A 31 6.93 -8.22 4.20
N TYR A 32 8.15 -8.73 4.35
CA TYR A 32 9.30 -8.26 3.58
C TYR A 32 9.53 -9.19 2.38
N LYS A 33 9.81 -8.63 1.22
CA LYS A 33 10.23 -9.37 0.03
C LYS A 33 11.49 -8.76 -0.57
N GLU A 34 12.45 -9.61 -0.87
CA GLU A 34 13.65 -9.21 -1.60
C GLU A 34 13.42 -9.29 -3.09
N ASN A 35 13.95 -8.31 -3.81
CA ASN A 35 14.04 -8.31 -5.27
C ASN A 35 12.68 -8.63 -5.96
N GLU A 36 11.60 -8.01 -5.50
CA GLU A 36 10.27 -8.12 -6.09
C GLU A 36 10.18 -7.24 -7.34
N LYS A 37 9.66 -7.79 -8.45
CA LYS A 37 9.33 -7.00 -9.64
C LYS A 37 8.12 -6.13 -9.33
N ILE A 38 8.28 -4.83 -9.45
CA ILE A 38 7.19 -3.87 -9.32
C ILE A 38 6.31 -3.93 -10.57
N ILE A 39 5.00 -4.01 -10.36
CA ILE A 39 4.02 -4.27 -11.42
C ILE A 39 3.12 -3.07 -11.74
N TYR A 40 3.41 -1.90 -11.17
CA TYR A 40 2.57 -0.72 -11.31
C TYR A 40 3.31 0.59 -11.09
N GLY A 41 2.75 1.66 -11.68
CA GLY A 41 3.15 3.03 -11.42
C GLY A 41 4.53 3.39 -11.97
N LYS A 42 5.15 4.42 -11.40
CA LYS A 42 6.41 5.01 -11.88
C LYS A 42 7.58 4.02 -11.94
N HIS A 43 7.56 3.00 -11.08
CA HIS A 43 8.64 2.02 -10.93
C HIS A 43 8.31 0.68 -11.61
N ASN A 44 7.33 0.65 -12.51
CA ASN A 44 6.94 -0.58 -13.19
C ASN A 44 8.16 -1.26 -13.86
N GLU A 45 8.24 -2.58 -13.71
CA GLU A 45 9.33 -3.46 -14.14
C GLU A 45 10.68 -3.29 -13.45
N GLU A 46 10.84 -2.33 -12.54
CA GLU A 46 11.99 -2.28 -11.65
C GLU A 46 11.92 -3.40 -10.60
N TYR A 47 13.08 -3.86 -10.15
CA TYR A 47 13.19 -4.81 -9.05
C TYR A 47 13.60 -4.07 -7.78
N LYS A 48 12.85 -4.29 -6.70
CA LYS A 48 13.05 -3.60 -5.42
C LYS A 48 12.85 -4.55 -4.24
N ASN A 49 13.52 -4.25 -3.13
CA ASN A 49 13.13 -4.81 -1.84
C ASN A 49 11.88 -4.06 -1.36
N THR A 50 10.87 -4.78 -0.92
CA THR A 50 9.56 -4.21 -0.58
C THR A 50 9.09 -4.65 0.80
N PHE A 51 8.32 -3.78 1.43
CA PHE A 51 7.42 -4.16 2.52
C PHE A 51 5.99 -4.12 2.01
N ILE A 52 5.20 -5.12 2.41
CA ILE A 52 3.77 -5.19 2.17
C ILE A 52 3.07 -5.05 3.52
N VAL A 53 2.25 -4.01 3.63
CA VAL A 53 1.43 -3.72 4.81
C VAL A 53 -0.03 -3.91 4.45
N SER A 54 -0.75 -4.72 5.21
CA SER A 54 -2.19 -4.88 5.05
C SER A 54 -2.97 -3.91 5.92
N TYR A 55 -4.01 -3.31 5.35
CA TYR A 55 -5.02 -2.59 6.10
C TYR A 55 -6.41 -3.08 5.70
N GLU A 56 -7.35 -2.92 6.62
CA GLU A 56 -8.75 -3.25 6.42
C GLU A 56 -9.57 -1.96 6.28
N LYS A 57 -10.51 -1.98 5.35
CA LYS A 57 -11.56 -0.96 5.24
C LYS A 57 -12.90 -1.61 5.59
N GLU A 58 -13.77 -0.87 6.27
CA GLU A 58 -15.14 -1.34 6.50
C GLU A 58 -15.83 -1.68 5.18
N GLY A 59 -16.43 -2.86 5.13
CA GLY A 59 -17.28 -3.31 4.03
C GLY A 59 -18.67 -3.67 4.54
N TYR A 60 -19.62 -3.81 3.61
CA TYR A 60 -21.03 -4.00 3.95
C TYR A 60 -21.31 -5.30 4.73
N LEU A 61 -20.64 -6.40 4.38
CA LEU A 61 -20.78 -7.70 5.06
C LEU A 61 -19.52 -8.09 5.83
N ASN A 62 -18.35 -7.80 5.27
CA ASN A 62 -17.04 -8.12 5.85
C ASN A 62 -16.05 -6.99 5.57
N PRO A 63 -15.03 -6.79 6.42
CA PRO A 63 -13.91 -5.91 6.11
C PRO A 63 -13.24 -6.31 4.79
N LYS A 64 -12.83 -5.31 4.01
CA LYS A 64 -12.06 -5.50 2.79
C LYS A 64 -10.59 -5.28 3.08
N VAL A 65 -9.75 -6.24 2.70
CA VAL A 65 -8.30 -6.17 2.89
C VAL A 65 -7.64 -5.51 1.68
N TYR A 66 -6.73 -4.60 1.96
CA TYR A 66 -5.90 -3.89 0.99
C TYR A 66 -4.43 -4.04 1.35
N PHE A 67 -3.57 -3.97 0.35
CA PHE A 67 -2.13 -4.13 0.52
C PHE A 67 -1.40 -2.89 0.01
N VAL A 68 -0.68 -2.20 0.89
CA VAL A 68 0.22 -1.10 0.52
C VAL A 68 1.62 -1.67 0.35
N VAL A 69 2.19 -1.48 -0.84
CA VAL A 69 3.55 -1.90 -1.17
C VAL A 69 4.48 -0.69 -1.07
N VAL A 70 5.54 -0.83 -0.28
CA VAL A 70 6.48 0.25 0.06
C VAL A 70 7.90 -0.16 -0.30
N ASP A 71 8.67 0.75 -0.92
CA ASP A 71 10.12 0.58 -1.14
C ASP A 71 10.83 0.45 0.21
N ALA A 72 11.45 -0.69 0.48
CA ALA A 72 12.07 -0.98 1.76
C ALA A 72 13.32 -0.14 2.03
N GLU A 73 13.95 0.45 1.02
CA GLU A 73 15.15 1.27 1.18
C GLU A 73 14.79 2.73 1.43
N LYS A 74 13.90 3.28 0.62
CA LYS A 74 13.58 4.71 0.61
C LYS A 74 12.30 5.06 1.39
N GLY A 75 11.44 4.08 1.68
CA GLY A 75 10.17 4.29 2.35
C GLY A 75 9.11 4.96 1.46
N GLY A 76 9.30 4.95 0.14
CA GLY A 76 8.30 5.48 -0.79
C GLY A 76 7.19 4.46 -1.03
N VAL A 77 5.93 4.87 -0.91
CA VAL A 77 4.79 4.02 -1.30
C VAL A 77 4.81 3.85 -2.81
N LEU A 78 4.84 2.60 -3.27
CA LEU A 78 4.91 2.23 -4.68
C LEU A 78 3.50 2.16 -5.28
N TYR A 79 2.59 1.45 -4.59
CA TYR A 79 1.18 1.31 -4.98
C TYR A 79 0.35 0.66 -3.89
N THR A 80 -0.97 0.69 -4.07
CA THR A 80 -1.92 -0.03 -3.22
C THR A 80 -2.77 -0.98 -4.05
N MET A 81 -2.87 -2.22 -3.62
CA MET A 81 -3.64 -3.25 -4.31
C MET A 81 -4.85 -3.67 -3.48
N SER A 82 -5.96 -3.89 -4.17
CA SER A 82 -7.17 -4.50 -3.65
C SER A 82 -7.49 -5.79 -4.44
N GLU A 83 -8.53 -6.51 -4.02
CA GLU A 83 -9.08 -7.64 -4.80
C GLU A 83 -9.49 -7.26 -6.24
N HIS A 84 -9.70 -5.97 -6.51
CA HIS A 84 -10.16 -5.48 -7.80
C HIS A 84 -9.08 -4.71 -8.60
N GLY A 85 -7.80 -4.87 -8.24
CA GLY A 85 -6.69 -4.18 -8.90
C GLY A 85 -6.16 -2.99 -8.09
N PHE A 86 -5.44 -2.09 -8.78
CA PHE A 86 -4.75 -0.96 -8.17
C PHE A 86 -5.74 0.12 -7.72
N VAL A 87 -5.60 0.58 -6.48
CA VAL A 87 -6.51 1.56 -5.91
C VAL A 87 -6.31 2.92 -6.59
N GLU A 88 -5.07 3.25 -6.95
CA GLU A 88 -4.69 4.51 -7.58
C GLU A 88 -5.38 4.75 -8.95
N ASP A 89 -5.65 3.70 -9.72
CA ASP A 89 -6.35 3.83 -11.02
C ASP A 89 -7.76 4.41 -10.82
N ARG A 90 -8.48 3.89 -9.81
CA ARG A 90 -9.86 4.34 -9.49
C ARG A 90 -9.90 5.76 -8.93
N GLU A 91 -8.84 6.18 -8.25
CA GLU A 91 -8.74 7.55 -7.76
C GLU A 91 -8.52 8.54 -8.91
N SER A 92 -7.78 8.12 -9.94
CA SER A 92 -7.47 8.95 -11.10
C SER A 92 -8.73 9.19 -11.96
N ASP A 93 -9.58 8.17 -12.13
CA ASP A 93 -10.84 8.27 -12.87
C ASP A 93 -11.87 9.23 -12.22
N MET A 94 -11.76 9.47 -10.91
CA MET A 94 -12.68 10.37 -10.17
C MET A 94 -12.22 11.84 -10.15
N THR A 95 -11.02 12.15 -10.65
CA THR A 95 -10.52 13.54 -10.73
C THR A 95 -10.82 14.24 -12.06
N ASP A 96 -11.31 13.50 -13.06
CA ASP A 96 -11.66 14.01 -14.40
C ASP A 96 -13.18 14.24 -14.59
N LEU A 97 -13.97 14.24 -13.51
CA LEU A 97 -15.39 14.59 -13.45
C LEU A 97 -15.62 15.86 -12.62
#